data_AF-A0A950VQD0-F1
#
_entry.id   AF-A0A950VQD0-F1
#
_cell.length_a   1.000
_cell.length_b   1.000
_cell.length_c   1.000
_cell.angle_alpha   90.00
_cell.angle_beta   90.00
_cell.angle_gamma   90.00
#
_symmetry.space_group_name_H-M   'P 1'
#
loop_
_entity.id
_entity.type
_entity.pdbx_description
1 polymer ?
#
loop_
_entity_poly.entity_id
_entity_poly.type
_entity_poly.pdbx_seq_one_letter_code
_entity_poly.pdbx_strand_id
1 'polypeptide(L)'
;MSSPAIADAIAPFRNEQSSDFSHPETRAAFAAALAHVRAEELGRLYSLRIGGRDVIHPETFESTNPAAPSEVVGRHVIATPEDVDAAVRAAHAAFASWSVTTAEQRADFLRRAAGRLRESRHDFSALMVLEVGKAWDEADGETAEAIDLMEWYARQMLELAAPRELTPLPGEDTEFFYVPLGAGAVISPWNFPLALATGMMTAAVVAGNTVVLKPASASPTIAA
;
A
#
# COMPACT_ATOMS: atom_id res chain seq x y z
N MET A 1 -20.77 -20.73 -1.98
CA MET A 1 -19.89 -21.84 -1.55
C MET A 1 -18.44 -21.44 -1.83
N SER A 2 -17.77 -20.78 -0.89
CA SER A 2 -16.31 -20.59 -0.99
C SER A 2 -15.64 -21.96 -0.99
N SER A 3 -14.68 -22.15 -1.90
CA SER A 3 -13.88 -23.37 -1.94
C SER A 3 -13.10 -23.50 -0.63
N PRO A 4 -13.20 -24.62 0.12
CA PRO A 4 -12.46 -24.85 1.35
C PRO A 4 -10.93 -24.81 1.18
N ALA A 5 -10.45 -24.85 -0.08
CA ALA A 5 -9.06 -25.14 -0.39
C ALA A 5 -8.05 -23.99 -0.14
N ILE A 6 -8.49 -22.73 0.03
CA ILE A 6 -7.53 -21.60 0.15
C ILE A 6 -7.22 -21.26 1.61
N ALA A 7 -8.20 -21.39 2.52
CA ALA A 7 -7.97 -21.10 3.95
C ALA A 7 -6.93 -22.05 4.58
N ASP A 8 -6.91 -23.31 4.16
CA ASP A 8 -5.95 -24.33 4.65
C ASP A 8 -4.55 -24.26 4.02
N ALA A 9 -4.29 -23.34 3.07
CA ALA A 9 -3.05 -23.31 2.28
C ALA A 9 -2.09 -22.15 2.64
N ILE A 10 -2.40 -21.34 3.66
CA ILE A 10 -1.59 -20.17 4.01
C ILE A 10 -0.80 -20.45 5.29
N ALA A 11 0.53 -20.35 5.21
CA ALA A 11 1.39 -20.45 6.39
C ALA A 11 0.99 -19.40 7.44
N PRO A 12 1.07 -19.73 8.76
CA PRO A 12 0.81 -18.79 9.83
C PRO A 12 1.55 -17.48 9.63
N PHE A 13 0.90 -16.37 9.98
CA PHE A 13 1.54 -15.06 9.91
C PHE A 13 2.84 -15.04 10.73
N ARG A 14 3.85 -14.39 10.15
CA ARG A 14 5.10 -14.03 10.81
C ARG A 14 5.51 -12.68 10.28
N ASN A 15 6.00 -11.83 11.16
CA ASN A 15 6.58 -10.56 10.77
C ASN A 15 7.77 -10.79 9.82
N GLU A 16 7.87 -9.92 8.83
CA GLU A 16 9.00 -9.83 7.93
C GLU A 16 10.25 -9.50 8.76
N GLN A 17 11.30 -10.29 8.58
CA GLN A 17 12.53 -10.10 9.34
C GLN A 17 13.26 -8.85 8.84
N SER A 18 13.63 -7.96 9.74
CA SER A 18 14.50 -6.82 9.41
C SER A 18 15.85 -7.29 8.85
N SER A 19 16.41 -6.50 7.94
CA SER A 19 17.74 -6.72 7.37
C SER A 19 18.79 -6.57 8.47
N ASP A 20 19.70 -7.52 8.59
CA ASP A 20 20.83 -7.43 9.53
C ASP A 20 21.99 -6.66 8.88
N PHE A 21 22.12 -5.38 9.22
CA PHE A 21 23.18 -4.51 8.71
C PHE A 21 24.55 -4.72 9.38
N SER A 22 24.69 -5.64 10.33
CA SER A 22 26.01 -6.06 10.83
C SER A 22 26.81 -6.83 9.77
N HIS A 23 26.10 -7.42 8.82
CA HIS A 23 26.64 -8.16 7.67
C HIS A 23 27.12 -7.23 6.53
N PRO A 24 28.39 -7.36 6.07
CA PRO A 24 28.91 -6.55 4.96
C PRO A 24 28.11 -6.67 3.65
N GLU A 25 27.61 -7.86 3.34
CA GLU A 25 26.80 -8.14 2.16
C GLU A 25 25.47 -7.37 2.17
N THR A 26 24.78 -7.31 3.32
CA THR A 26 23.56 -6.52 3.49
C THR A 26 23.83 -5.04 3.26
N ARG A 27 24.93 -4.52 3.81
CA ARG A 27 25.31 -3.11 3.60
C ARG A 27 25.65 -2.82 2.14
N ALA A 28 26.32 -3.74 1.47
CA ALA A 28 26.66 -3.60 0.04
C ALA A 28 25.40 -3.61 -0.83
N ALA A 29 24.43 -4.50 -0.55
CA ALA A 29 23.15 -4.55 -1.25
C ALA A 29 22.35 -3.25 -1.08
N PHE A 30 22.24 -2.73 0.15
CA PHE A 30 21.53 -1.49 0.41
C PHE A 30 22.23 -0.28 -0.22
N ALA A 31 23.57 -0.23 -0.19
CA ALA A 31 24.33 0.80 -0.90
C ALA A 31 24.10 0.75 -2.42
N ALA A 32 23.98 -0.44 -3.00
CA ALA A 32 23.64 -0.61 -4.41
C ALA A 32 22.22 -0.11 -4.72
N ALA A 33 21.24 -0.39 -3.85
CA ALA A 33 19.88 0.13 -3.98
C ALA A 33 19.85 1.67 -3.91
N LEU A 34 20.58 2.29 -2.98
CA LEU A 34 20.73 3.75 -2.93
C LEU A 34 21.31 4.33 -4.22
N ALA A 35 22.33 3.68 -4.78
CA ALA A 35 22.91 4.10 -6.06
C ALA A 35 21.91 3.93 -7.21
N HIS A 36 21.16 2.83 -7.23
CA HIS A 36 20.13 2.56 -8.23
C HIS A 36 19.00 3.59 -8.19
N VAL A 37 18.40 3.83 -7.02
CA VAL A 37 17.34 4.84 -6.84
C VAL A 37 17.84 6.23 -7.21
N ARG A 38 19.08 6.60 -6.82
CA ARG A 38 19.69 7.87 -7.23
C ARG A 38 19.81 8.03 -8.75
N ALA A 39 20.13 6.95 -9.45
CA ALA A 39 20.37 6.95 -10.89
C ALA A 39 19.06 6.92 -11.71
N GLU A 40 18.08 6.13 -11.30
CA GLU A 40 16.91 5.80 -12.12
C GLU A 40 15.63 6.51 -11.66
N GLU A 41 15.51 6.86 -10.36
CA GLU A 41 14.23 7.28 -9.78
C GLU A 41 14.17 8.78 -9.45
N LEU A 42 15.30 9.43 -9.15
CA LEU A 42 15.29 10.82 -8.72
C LEU A 42 14.93 11.80 -9.84
N GLY A 43 14.17 12.83 -9.47
CA GLY A 43 13.81 13.94 -10.36
C GLY A 43 12.72 13.62 -11.37
N ARG A 44 12.19 12.37 -11.39
CA ARG A 44 11.07 11.95 -12.22
C ARG A 44 9.83 12.80 -11.98
N LEU A 45 9.02 12.96 -13.04
CA LEU A 45 7.68 13.53 -12.95
C LEU A 45 6.67 12.42 -12.67
N TYR A 46 5.91 12.55 -11.59
CA TYR A 46 4.84 11.67 -11.16
C TYR A 46 3.49 12.32 -11.47
N SER A 47 2.72 11.65 -12.32
CA SER A 47 1.35 12.02 -12.67
C SER A 47 0.36 11.57 -11.59
N LEU A 48 -0.84 12.17 -11.58
CA LEU A 48 -1.94 11.61 -10.81
C LEU A 48 -2.41 10.31 -11.48
N ARG A 49 -2.82 9.31 -10.69
CA ARG A 49 -3.39 8.05 -11.20
C ARG A 49 -4.88 7.98 -10.90
N ILE A 50 -5.73 8.28 -11.90
CA ILE A 50 -7.18 8.39 -11.73
C ILE A 50 -7.90 7.39 -12.65
N GLY A 51 -8.61 6.43 -12.06
CA GLY A 51 -9.36 5.41 -12.82
C GLY A 51 -8.47 4.60 -13.77
N GLY A 52 -7.22 4.33 -13.37
CA GLY A 52 -6.24 3.59 -14.17
C GLY A 52 -5.57 4.41 -15.28
N ARG A 53 -5.71 5.74 -15.29
CA ARG A 53 -5.09 6.64 -16.27
C ARG A 53 -4.20 7.66 -15.59
N ASP A 54 -3.15 8.06 -16.30
CA ASP A 54 -2.27 9.14 -15.88
C ASP A 54 -2.89 10.48 -16.25
N VAL A 55 -2.92 11.40 -15.29
CA VAL A 55 -3.38 12.78 -15.46
C VAL A 55 -2.24 13.72 -15.14
N ILE A 56 -1.94 14.62 -16.07
CA ILE A 56 -0.83 15.55 -16.01
C ILE A 56 -1.39 16.97 -16.09
N HIS A 57 -0.92 17.84 -15.20
CA HIS A 57 -1.15 19.29 -15.24
C HIS A 57 0.20 20.02 -15.29
N PRO A 58 0.23 21.28 -15.75
CA PRO A 58 1.47 22.06 -15.76
C PRO A 58 1.95 22.44 -14.35
N GLU A 59 1.04 22.52 -13.37
CA GLU A 59 1.40 22.87 -12.00
C GLU A 59 1.94 21.64 -11.27
N THR A 60 3.18 21.75 -10.80
CA THR A 60 3.89 20.69 -10.07
C THR A 60 4.59 21.26 -8.84
N PHE A 61 4.83 20.41 -7.85
CA PHE A 61 5.72 20.72 -6.73
C PHE A 61 6.85 19.69 -6.62
N GLU A 62 7.95 20.06 -5.97
CA GLU A 62 9.11 19.19 -5.79
C GLU A 62 9.10 18.58 -4.38
N SER A 63 9.32 17.27 -4.30
CA SER A 63 9.79 16.58 -3.10
C SER A 63 11.32 16.60 -3.13
N THR A 64 11.95 17.08 -2.06
CA THR A 64 13.41 17.29 -2.01
C THR A 64 14.02 16.53 -0.86
N ASN A 65 15.26 16.07 -1.03
CA ASN A 65 15.97 15.31 0.00
C ASN A 65 16.24 16.20 1.23
N PRO A 66 15.74 15.85 2.43
CA PRO A 66 15.95 16.67 3.63
C PRO A 66 17.42 16.76 4.08
N ALA A 67 18.26 15.79 3.71
CA ALA A 67 19.69 15.81 3.97
C ALA A 67 20.50 16.60 2.92
N ALA A 68 19.91 16.87 1.76
CA ALA A 68 20.52 17.64 0.67
C ALA A 68 19.43 18.39 -0.13
N PRO A 69 18.90 19.53 0.36
CA PRO A 69 17.68 20.14 -0.22
C PRO A 69 17.77 20.59 -1.68
N SER A 70 18.97 20.66 -2.27
CA SER A 70 19.16 20.89 -3.71
C SER A 70 18.90 19.65 -4.58
N GLU A 71 18.78 18.47 -3.97
CA GLU A 71 18.50 17.20 -4.64
C GLU A 71 16.99 16.97 -4.68
N VAL A 72 16.42 17.06 -5.88
CA VAL A 72 15.01 16.80 -6.12
C VAL A 72 14.78 15.30 -6.22
N VAL A 73 13.97 14.77 -5.31
CA VAL A 73 13.61 13.36 -5.26
C VAL A 73 12.52 13.04 -6.28
N GLY A 74 11.49 13.88 -6.36
CA GLY A 74 10.42 13.70 -7.35
C GLY A 74 9.68 15.00 -7.60
N ARG A 75 9.11 15.13 -8.80
CA ARG A 75 8.23 16.23 -9.20
C ARG A 75 6.81 15.69 -9.29
N HIS A 76 5.86 16.34 -8.64
CA HIS A 76 4.52 15.80 -8.47
C HIS A 76 3.48 16.76 -9.02
N VAL A 77 2.60 16.26 -9.87
CA VAL A 77 1.44 17.02 -10.38
C VAL A 77 0.52 17.39 -9.22
N ILE A 78 0.09 18.65 -9.15
CA ILE A 78 -0.89 19.10 -8.16
C ILE A 78 -2.30 18.77 -8.67
N ALA A 79 -3.06 18.03 -7.86
CA ALA A 79 -4.46 17.74 -8.16
C ALA A 79 -5.34 18.98 -8.01
N THR A 80 -6.17 19.22 -9.01
CA THR A 80 -7.26 20.20 -8.98
C THR A 80 -8.49 19.64 -8.26
N PRO A 81 -9.46 20.48 -7.82
CA PRO A 81 -10.74 19.99 -7.32
C PRO A 81 -11.46 19.06 -8.31
N GLU A 82 -11.36 19.33 -9.61
CA GLU A 82 -11.96 18.51 -10.68
C GLU A 82 -11.32 17.11 -10.76
N ASP A 83 -10.01 17.00 -10.51
CA ASP A 83 -9.31 15.73 -10.43
C ASP A 83 -9.75 14.92 -9.21
N VAL A 84 -9.92 15.57 -8.05
CA VAL A 84 -10.41 14.93 -6.83
C VAL A 84 -11.82 14.37 -7.07
N ASP A 85 -12.70 15.18 -7.67
CA ASP A 85 -14.04 14.77 -8.08
C ASP A 85 -14.01 13.59 -9.06
N ALA A 86 -13.08 13.62 -10.03
CA ALA A 86 -12.89 12.51 -10.97
C ALA A 86 -12.38 11.24 -10.28
N ALA A 87 -11.48 11.36 -9.30
CA ALA A 87 -10.98 10.24 -8.50
C ALA A 87 -12.08 9.62 -7.64
N VAL A 88 -12.90 10.43 -6.99
CA VAL A 88 -14.05 9.96 -6.20
C VAL A 88 -15.07 9.26 -7.10
N ARG A 89 -15.40 9.83 -8.26
CA ARG A 89 -16.29 9.16 -9.24
C ARG A 89 -15.71 7.84 -9.73
N ALA A 90 -14.41 7.78 -10.01
CA ALA A 90 -13.75 6.55 -10.46
C ALA A 90 -13.75 5.47 -9.37
N ALA A 91 -13.46 5.83 -8.12
CA ALA A 91 -13.52 4.92 -6.98
C ALA A 91 -14.95 4.38 -6.79
N HIS A 92 -15.95 5.26 -6.79
CA HIS A 92 -17.36 4.86 -6.65
C HIS A 92 -17.81 3.94 -7.80
N ALA A 93 -17.39 4.21 -9.04
CA ALA A 93 -17.70 3.34 -10.17
C ALA A 93 -17.04 1.95 -10.03
N ALA A 94 -15.78 1.90 -9.60
CA ALA A 94 -15.05 0.65 -9.36
C ALA A 94 -15.62 -0.16 -8.19
N PHE A 95 -16.24 0.49 -7.20
CA PHE A 95 -16.83 -0.17 -6.04
C PHE A 95 -17.89 -1.21 -6.43
N ALA A 96 -18.68 -0.97 -7.48
CA ALA A 96 -19.75 -1.87 -7.91
C ALA A 96 -19.24 -3.27 -8.27
N SER A 97 -18.06 -3.39 -8.90
CA SER A 97 -17.44 -4.68 -9.22
C SER A 97 -16.49 -5.16 -8.13
N TRP A 98 -15.78 -4.25 -7.46
CA TRP A 98 -14.82 -4.60 -6.42
C TRP A 98 -15.48 -5.16 -5.16
N SER A 99 -16.61 -4.59 -4.73
CA SER A 99 -17.34 -5.02 -3.52
C SER A 99 -17.84 -6.47 -3.58
N VAL A 100 -18.08 -6.99 -4.79
CA VAL A 100 -18.54 -8.36 -5.04
C VAL A 100 -17.41 -9.33 -5.42
N THR A 101 -16.17 -8.84 -5.55
CA THR A 101 -14.98 -9.71 -5.71
C THR A 101 -14.78 -10.54 -4.44
N THR A 102 -14.47 -11.83 -4.53
CA THR A 102 -14.46 -12.69 -3.32
C THR A 102 -13.35 -12.31 -2.34
N ALA A 103 -13.53 -12.58 -1.06
CA ALA A 103 -12.53 -12.29 -0.03
C ALA A 103 -11.18 -12.95 -0.34
N GLU A 104 -11.18 -14.15 -0.91
CA GLU A 104 -9.98 -14.88 -1.33
C GLU A 104 -9.24 -14.17 -2.45
N GLN A 105 -9.95 -13.66 -3.46
CA GLN A 105 -9.35 -12.90 -4.56
C GLN A 105 -8.75 -11.58 -4.07
N ARG A 106 -9.43 -10.88 -3.16
CA ARG A 106 -8.93 -9.63 -2.58
C ARG A 106 -7.71 -9.88 -1.67
N ALA A 107 -7.73 -10.95 -0.88
CA ALA A 107 -6.60 -11.37 -0.05
C ALA A 107 -5.38 -11.78 -0.89
N ASP A 108 -5.58 -12.55 -1.97
CA ASP A 108 -4.51 -12.91 -2.91
C ASP A 108 -3.89 -11.67 -3.57
N PHE A 109 -4.72 -10.68 -3.94
CA PHE A 109 -4.23 -9.42 -4.49
C PHE A 109 -3.23 -8.72 -3.55
N LEU A 110 -3.56 -8.61 -2.25
CA LEU A 110 -2.65 -8.06 -1.24
C LEU A 110 -1.38 -8.90 -1.09
N ARG A 111 -1.49 -10.23 -1.05
CA ARG A 111 -0.32 -11.11 -0.92
C ARG A 111 0.64 -10.99 -2.10
N ARG A 112 0.11 -10.85 -3.32
CA ARG A 112 0.94 -10.58 -4.51
C ARG A 112 1.60 -9.21 -4.46
N ALA A 113 0.92 -8.19 -3.93
CA ALA A 113 1.52 -6.87 -3.71
C ALA A 113 2.64 -6.94 -2.66
N ALA A 114 2.44 -7.65 -1.55
CA ALA A 114 3.47 -7.89 -0.54
C ALA A 114 4.69 -8.63 -1.10
N GLY A 115 4.48 -9.64 -1.97
CA GLY A 115 5.55 -10.32 -2.70
C GLY A 115 6.41 -9.36 -3.52
N ARG A 116 5.78 -8.47 -4.29
CA ARG A 116 6.50 -7.47 -5.12
C ARG A 116 7.27 -6.46 -4.27
N LEU A 117 6.68 -6.00 -3.16
CA LEU A 117 7.37 -5.08 -2.25
C LEU A 117 8.57 -5.76 -1.59
N ARG A 118 8.45 -7.03 -1.23
CA ARG A 118 9.55 -7.84 -0.70
C ARG A 118 10.70 -8.00 -1.70
N GLU A 119 10.39 -8.22 -2.97
CA GLU A 119 11.39 -8.31 -4.06
C GLU A 119 12.16 -6.99 -4.25
N SER A 120 11.50 -5.84 -4.03
CA SER A 120 12.07 -4.50 -4.25
C SER A 120 12.39 -3.78 -2.93
N ARG A 121 12.54 -4.52 -1.83
CA ARG A 121 12.55 -3.97 -0.46
C ARG A 121 13.62 -2.90 -0.25
N HIS A 122 14.84 -3.15 -0.70
CA HIS A 122 15.94 -2.20 -0.51
C HIS A 122 15.77 -0.94 -1.36
N ASP A 123 15.12 -1.00 -2.52
CA ASP A 123 14.83 0.18 -3.34
C ASP A 123 13.79 1.09 -2.67
N PHE A 124 12.71 0.51 -2.14
CA PHE A 124 11.72 1.27 -1.36
C PHE A 124 12.33 1.87 -0.09
N SER A 125 13.19 1.11 0.59
CA SER A 125 13.91 1.61 1.77
C SER A 125 14.86 2.75 1.41
N ALA A 126 15.63 2.58 0.33
CA ALA A 126 16.55 3.61 -0.18
C ALA A 126 15.80 4.88 -0.60
N LEU A 127 14.64 4.76 -1.23
CA LEU A 127 13.81 5.91 -1.56
C LEU A 127 13.34 6.65 -0.30
N MET A 128 12.96 5.96 0.77
CA MET A 128 12.61 6.63 2.04
C MET A 128 13.81 7.30 2.71
N VAL A 129 15.02 6.71 2.63
CA VAL A 129 16.25 7.37 3.08
C VAL A 129 16.43 8.71 2.36
N LEU A 130 16.19 8.75 1.05
CA LEU A 130 16.38 9.94 0.23
C LEU A 130 15.23 10.94 0.34
N GLU A 131 13.99 10.49 0.46
CA GLU A 131 12.82 11.37 0.48
C GLU A 131 12.52 11.94 1.86
N VAL A 132 12.59 11.11 2.91
CA VAL A 132 12.19 11.50 4.27
C VAL A 132 13.34 11.44 5.28
N GLY A 133 14.56 11.14 4.81
CA GLY A 133 15.75 11.21 5.66
C GLY A 133 15.83 10.11 6.72
N LYS A 134 15.14 8.98 6.52
CA LYS A 134 15.21 7.85 7.46
C LYS A 134 16.62 7.25 7.51
N ALA A 135 17.00 6.74 8.68
CA ALA A 135 18.15 5.85 8.81
C ALA A 135 17.87 4.52 8.09
N TRP A 136 18.91 3.75 7.76
CA TRP A 136 18.78 2.54 6.94
C TRP A 136 17.90 1.47 7.61
N ASP A 137 18.10 1.26 8.91
CA ASP A 137 17.34 0.34 9.74
C ASP A 137 15.89 0.79 9.91
N GLU A 138 15.65 2.09 10.11
CA GLU A 138 14.30 2.67 10.17
C GLU A 138 13.54 2.51 8.84
N ALA A 139 14.21 2.74 7.71
CA ALA A 139 13.61 2.60 6.37
C ALA A 139 13.34 1.12 6.01
N ASP A 140 14.29 0.23 6.31
CA ASP A 140 14.14 -1.21 6.11
C ASP A 140 13.04 -1.81 7.00
N GLY A 141 12.97 -1.35 8.26
CA GLY A 141 11.93 -1.70 9.22
C GLY A 141 10.55 -1.27 8.75
N GLU A 142 10.40 -0.04 8.27
CA GLU A 142 9.12 0.44 7.73
C GLU A 142 8.70 -0.33 6.46
N THR A 143 9.63 -0.67 5.59
CA THR A 143 9.30 -1.49 4.40
C THR A 143 8.83 -2.88 4.82
N ALA A 144 9.44 -3.48 5.85
CA ALA A 144 8.96 -4.72 6.45
C ALA A 144 7.56 -4.56 7.06
N GLU A 145 7.29 -3.46 7.76
CA GLU A 145 5.97 -3.18 8.33
C GLU A 145 4.89 -3.07 7.24
N ALA A 146 5.18 -2.43 6.11
CA ALA A 146 4.26 -2.36 4.98
C ALA A 146 3.94 -3.75 4.39
N ILE A 147 4.94 -4.63 4.30
CA ILE A 147 4.78 -6.03 3.91
C ILE A 147 3.89 -6.78 4.92
N ASP A 148 4.17 -6.59 6.21
CA ASP A 148 3.41 -7.21 7.30
C ASP A 148 1.95 -6.80 7.29
N LEU A 149 1.66 -5.52 7.08
CA LEU A 149 0.29 -5.01 7.03
C LEU A 149 -0.50 -5.67 5.89
N MET A 150 0.09 -5.82 4.72
CA MET A 150 -0.55 -6.51 3.60
C MET A 150 -0.78 -8.00 3.87
N GLU A 151 0.24 -8.70 4.38
CA GLU A 151 0.16 -10.13 4.72
C GLU A 151 -0.85 -10.39 5.84
N TRP A 152 -0.87 -9.52 6.85
CA TRP A 152 -1.77 -9.59 8.00
C TRP A 152 -3.22 -9.32 7.56
N TYR A 153 -3.49 -8.19 6.90
CA TYR A 153 -4.86 -7.85 6.50
C TYR A 153 -5.44 -8.82 5.46
N ALA A 154 -4.60 -9.41 4.59
CA ALA A 154 -5.05 -10.50 3.73
C ALA A 154 -5.59 -11.69 4.53
N ARG A 155 -4.89 -12.11 5.61
CA ARG A 155 -5.31 -13.21 6.48
C ARG A 155 -6.53 -12.83 7.31
N GLN A 156 -6.55 -11.63 7.88
CA GLN A 156 -7.70 -11.16 8.66
C GLN A 156 -8.97 -11.08 7.80
N MET A 157 -8.88 -10.73 6.52
CA MET A 157 -10.06 -10.73 5.66
C MET A 157 -10.62 -12.14 5.45
N LEU A 158 -9.76 -13.16 5.33
CA LEU A 158 -10.23 -14.55 5.22
C LEU A 158 -10.93 -15.02 6.49
N GLU A 159 -10.38 -14.67 7.65
CA GLU A 159 -11.02 -14.95 8.95
C GLU A 159 -12.37 -14.25 9.08
N LEU A 160 -12.46 -12.97 8.70
CA LEU A 160 -13.71 -12.20 8.76
C LEU A 160 -14.76 -12.65 7.74
N ALA A 161 -14.35 -13.25 6.63
CA ALA A 161 -15.24 -13.78 5.61
C ALA A 161 -15.77 -15.19 5.92
N ALA A 162 -15.14 -15.90 6.86
CA ALA A 162 -15.58 -17.22 7.27
C ALA A 162 -16.99 -17.17 7.91
N PRO A 163 -17.87 -18.16 7.65
CA PRO A 163 -19.16 -18.24 8.32
C PRO A 163 -19.01 -18.24 9.83
N ARG A 164 -19.87 -17.49 10.51
CA ARG A 164 -19.91 -17.46 11.98
C ARG A 164 -20.97 -18.41 12.51
N GLU A 165 -20.61 -19.16 13.55
CA GLU A 165 -21.58 -19.96 14.29
C GLU A 165 -22.52 -19.02 15.05
N LEU A 166 -23.82 -19.21 14.81
CA LEU A 166 -24.90 -18.48 15.47
C LEU A 166 -25.80 -19.49 16.19
N THR A 167 -26.56 -19.03 17.18
CA THR A 167 -27.54 -19.89 17.85
C THR A 167 -28.65 -20.26 16.87
N PRO A 168 -28.82 -21.55 16.51
CA PRO A 168 -29.85 -21.95 15.55
C PRO A 168 -31.23 -21.89 16.20
N LEU A 169 -32.23 -21.39 15.46
CA LEU A 169 -33.64 -21.47 15.85
C LEU A 169 -34.42 -22.34 14.85
N PRO A 170 -35.24 -23.31 15.31
CA PRO A 170 -35.99 -24.16 14.41
C PRO A 170 -36.93 -23.37 13.48
N GLY A 171 -36.77 -23.59 12.17
CA GLY A 171 -37.57 -22.92 11.14
C GLY A 171 -36.99 -21.59 10.63
N GLU A 172 -35.84 -21.16 11.14
CA GLU A 172 -35.15 -19.95 10.70
C GLU A 172 -33.79 -20.29 10.06
N ASP A 173 -33.41 -19.50 9.07
CA ASP A 173 -32.07 -19.50 8.48
C ASP A 173 -31.43 -18.13 8.76
N THR A 174 -30.38 -18.13 9.59
CA THR A 174 -29.74 -16.90 10.07
C THR A 174 -28.27 -16.91 9.70
N GLU A 175 -27.82 -15.86 9.02
CA GLU A 175 -26.43 -15.65 8.66
C GLU A 175 -25.89 -14.34 9.22
N PHE A 176 -24.60 -14.30 9.52
CA PHE A 176 -23.86 -13.08 9.87
C PHE A 176 -22.67 -12.94 8.94
N PHE A 177 -22.55 -11.78 8.30
CA PHE A 177 -21.42 -11.45 7.44
C PHE A 177 -21.17 -9.94 7.43
N TYR A 178 -19.97 -9.54 7.03
CA TYR A 178 -19.59 -8.15 6.83
C TYR A 178 -19.78 -7.75 5.36
N VAL A 179 -20.16 -6.50 5.14
CA VAL A 179 -20.25 -5.89 3.80
C VAL A 179 -19.34 -4.66 3.74
N PRO A 180 -18.71 -4.37 2.58
CA PRO A 180 -17.93 -3.15 2.43
C PRO A 180 -18.82 -1.90 2.44
N LEU A 181 -18.23 -0.76 2.77
CA LEU A 181 -18.93 0.50 2.97
C LEU A 181 -19.03 1.35 1.70
N GLY A 182 -18.00 1.38 0.85
CA GLY A 182 -18.03 2.20 -0.37
C GLY A 182 -16.66 2.69 -0.84
N ALA A 183 -16.66 3.89 -1.40
CA ALA A 183 -15.44 4.65 -1.71
C ALA A 183 -15.05 5.52 -0.51
N GLY A 184 -13.79 5.47 -0.09
CA GLY A 184 -13.25 6.26 1.02
C GLY A 184 -11.99 7.03 0.64
N ALA A 185 -11.65 8.02 1.47
CA ALA A 185 -10.40 8.77 1.37
C ALA A 185 -9.36 8.22 2.35
N VAL A 186 -8.13 8.04 1.90
CA VAL A 186 -6.97 7.76 2.76
C VAL A 186 -6.05 8.96 2.70
N ILE A 187 -5.81 9.59 3.85
CA ILE A 187 -4.93 10.75 3.97
C ILE A 187 -3.75 10.33 4.85
N SER A 188 -2.60 10.04 4.25
CA SER A 188 -1.46 9.45 4.96
C SER A 188 -0.45 10.49 5.45
N PRO A 189 0.23 10.23 6.58
CA PRO A 189 1.27 11.12 7.11
C PRO A 189 2.63 10.87 6.43
N TRP A 190 3.63 11.69 6.77
CA TRP A 190 4.97 11.64 6.17
C TRP A 190 6.02 10.88 6.99
N ASN A 191 5.76 10.62 8.28
CA ASN A 191 6.76 10.04 9.19
C ASN A 191 6.87 8.51 9.05
N PHE A 192 5.81 7.85 8.58
CA PHE A 192 5.79 6.46 8.11
C PHE A 192 5.06 6.45 6.76
N PRO A 193 5.70 7.03 5.73
CA PRO A 193 5.02 7.36 4.49
C PRO A 193 4.66 6.13 3.65
N LEU A 194 5.37 5.01 3.81
CA LEU A 194 5.06 3.76 3.14
C LEU A 194 4.13 2.89 3.98
N ALA A 195 4.48 2.61 5.23
CA ALA A 195 3.74 1.66 6.06
C ALA A 195 2.33 2.15 6.38
N LEU A 196 2.14 3.40 6.82
CA LEU A 196 0.81 3.89 7.18
C LEU A 196 -0.06 4.13 5.95
N ALA A 197 0.51 4.60 4.84
CA ALA A 197 -0.22 4.70 3.57
C ALA A 197 -0.70 3.33 3.10
N THR A 198 0.21 2.35 3.08
CA THR A 198 -0.09 0.96 2.69
C THR A 198 -1.12 0.33 3.62
N GLY A 199 -0.94 0.45 4.94
CA GLY A 199 -1.83 -0.16 5.92
C GLY A 199 -3.25 0.36 5.83
N MET A 200 -3.44 1.68 5.84
CA MET A 200 -4.76 2.29 5.71
C MET A 200 -5.43 1.94 4.37
N MET A 201 -4.69 2.03 3.27
CA MET A 201 -5.20 1.73 1.93
C MET A 201 -5.59 0.25 1.80
N THR A 202 -4.69 -0.66 2.16
CA THR A 202 -4.86 -2.10 1.92
C THR A 202 -5.89 -2.71 2.85
N ALA A 203 -6.03 -2.24 4.09
CA ALA A 203 -7.13 -2.62 4.97
C ALA A 203 -8.51 -2.29 4.35
N ALA A 204 -8.66 -1.06 3.82
CA ALA A 204 -9.90 -0.65 3.17
C ALA A 204 -10.15 -1.48 1.89
N VAL A 205 -9.13 -1.62 1.05
CA VAL A 205 -9.22 -2.35 -0.23
C VAL A 205 -9.57 -3.83 -0.02
N VAL A 206 -8.91 -4.51 0.91
CA VAL A 206 -9.18 -5.95 1.16
C VAL A 206 -10.55 -6.19 1.78
N ALA A 207 -11.06 -5.24 2.56
CA ALA A 207 -12.44 -5.26 3.06
C ALA A 207 -13.50 -5.11 1.95
N GLY A 208 -13.10 -4.79 0.71
CA GLY A 208 -13.98 -4.62 -0.45
C GLY A 208 -14.32 -3.16 -0.76
N ASN A 209 -13.69 -2.20 -0.08
CA ASN A 209 -13.85 -0.78 -0.37
C ASN A 209 -12.93 -0.33 -1.51
N THR A 210 -13.20 0.85 -2.05
CA THR A 210 -12.28 1.55 -2.96
C THR A 210 -11.71 2.79 -2.28
N VAL A 211 -10.54 3.24 -2.72
CA VAL A 211 -9.78 4.29 -2.03
C VAL A 211 -9.34 5.38 -2.99
N VAL A 212 -9.46 6.64 -2.55
CA VAL A 212 -8.72 7.78 -3.07
C VAL A 212 -7.61 8.11 -2.07
N LEU A 213 -6.35 7.90 -2.46
CA LEU A 213 -5.18 8.17 -1.63
C LEU A 213 -4.69 9.61 -1.84
N LYS A 214 -4.52 10.34 -0.74
CA LYS A 214 -3.83 11.63 -0.69
C LYS A 214 -2.62 11.47 0.24
N PRO A 215 -1.39 11.29 -0.29
CA PRO A 215 -0.22 11.21 0.56
C PRO A 215 0.16 12.57 1.16
N ALA A 216 0.99 12.56 2.19
CA ALA A 216 1.59 13.79 2.69
C ALA A 216 2.46 14.42 1.60
N SER A 217 2.34 15.75 1.44
CA SER A 217 3.12 16.48 0.42
C SER A 217 4.62 16.53 0.72
N ALA A 218 5.03 16.13 1.93
CA ALA A 218 6.44 16.00 2.31
C ALA A 218 7.05 14.62 1.94
N SER A 219 6.24 13.66 1.51
CA SER A 219 6.68 12.31 1.14
C SER A 219 5.83 11.69 0.02
N PRO A 220 5.57 12.41 -1.09
CA PRO A 220 4.66 11.93 -2.13
C PRO A 220 5.27 10.85 -3.03
N THR A 221 6.60 10.77 -3.16
CA THR A 221 7.30 9.91 -4.15
C THR A 221 7.21 8.44 -3.79
N ILE A 222 7.42 8.09 -2.52
CA ILE A 222 7.28 6.72 -2.04
C ILE A 222 5.86 6.15 -2.19
N ALA A 223 4.85 7.01 -2.32
CA ALA A 223 3.45 6.64 -2.49
C ALA A 223 2.96 6.66 -3.96
N ALA A 224 3.80 7.07 -4.91
CA ALA A 224 3.44 7.34 -6.30
C ALA A 224 3.57 6.13 -7.24
#